data_AF-A0A922MRB6-F1
#
_entry.id   AF-A0A922MRB6-F1
#
_cell.length_a   1.000
_cell.length_b   1.000
_cell.length_c   1.000
_cell.angle_alpha   90.00
_cell.angle_beta   90.00
_cell.angle_gamma   90.00
#
_symmetry.space_group_name_H-M   'P 1'
#
loop_
_entity.id
_entity.type
_entity.pdbx_description
1 polymer ?
#
loop_
_entity_poly.entity_id
_entity_poly.type
_entity_poly.pdbx_seq_one_letter_code
_entity_poly.pdbx_strand_id
1 'polypeptide(L)'
;MLRCLQTLILVTIVAEYVHAYEIYKEHQGPQPCGGRLKGPVGTITTPNFPNPFPVPIKCKWIIEHDIVNGTISIYFTQQYTTSGLTFTEYMYYDESYKLGERRALTLTDENIARIKWLQVYINMYRARIVAQNGRPLNSRYRVGHVRIAHRLRMPPVPAPRYRAPATHESVESRARF
;
A
#
# COMPACT_ATOMS: atom_id res chain seq x y z
N MET A 1 22.81 -27.88 -44.04
CA MET A 1 22.95 -28.10 -42.58
C MET A 1 23.15 -26.80 -41.80
N LEU A 2 24.10 -25.93 -42.18
CA LEU A 2 24.38 -24.66 -41.48
C LEU A 2 23.19 -23.69 -41.36
N ARG A 3 22.36 -23.58 -42.41
CA ARG A 3 21.14 -22.75 -42.37
C ARG A 3 20.13 -23.24 -41.34
N CYS A 4 19.94 -24.56 -41.20
CA CYS A 4 19.01 -25.14 -40.22
C CYS A 4 19.48 -24.87 -38.78
N LEU A 5 20.79 -25.02 -38.52
CA LEU A 5 21.39 -24.72 -37.23
C LEU A 5 21.22 -23.24 -36.86
N GLN A 6 21.43 -22.34 -37.82
CA GLN A 6 21.25 -20.91 -37.61
C GLN A 6 19.79 -20.53 -37.34
N THR A 7 18.82 -21.16 -38.03
CA THR A 7 17.40 -20.95 -37.74
C THR A 7 17.02 -21.45 -36.35
N LEU A 8 17.53 -22.61 -35.93
CA LEU A 8 17.25 -23.16 -34.60
C LEU A 8 17.81 -22.26 -33.49
N ILE A 9 19.04 -21.77 -33.63
CA ILE A 9 19.67 -20.83 -32.69
C ILE A 9 18.87 -19.52 -32.60
N LEU A 10 18.42 -18.99 -33.73
CA LEU A 10 17.59 -17.79 -33.75
C LEU A 10 16.25 -18.01 -33.03
N VAL A 11 15.61 -19.16 -33.26
CA VAL A 11 14.33 -19.49 -32.60
C VAL A 11 14.51 -19.61 -31.08
N THR A 12 15.59 -20.24 -30.60
CA THR A 12 15.84 -20.36 -29.15
C THR A 12 16.14 -19.00 -28.52
N ILE A 13 16.96 -18.16 -29.16
CA ILE A 13 17.26 -16.80 -28.66
C ILE A 13 16.00 -15.94 -28.59
N VAL A 14 15.16 -15.99 -29.64
CA VAL A 14 13.89 -15.26 -29.65
C VAL A 14 12.95 -15.78 -28.56
N ALA A 15 12.86 -17.10 -28.37
CA ALA A 15 12.04 -17.69 -27.32
C ALA A 15 12.51 -17.28 -25.90
N GLU A 16 13.81 -17.32 -25.63
CA GLU A 16 14.39 -16.88 -24.36
C GLU A 16 14.18 -15.38 -24.12
N TYR A 17 14.39 -14.56 -25.15
CA TYR A 17 14.14 -13.12 -25.08
C TYR A 17 12.67 -12.80 -24.80
N VAL A 18 11.73 -13.48 -25.47
CA VAL A 18 10.28 -13.32 -25.22
C VAL A 18 9.92 -13.77 -23.81
N HIS A 19 10.45 -14.91 -23.34
CA HIS A 19 10.19 -15.40 -21.98
C HIS A 19 10.76 -14.46 -20.92
N ALA A 20 11.98 -13.94 -21.13
CA ALA A 20 12.55 -12.93 -20.26
C ALA A 20 11.71 -11.63 -20.29
N TYR A 21 11.27 -11.19 -21.46
CA TYR A 21 10.45 -9.99 -21.62
C TYR A 21 9.10 -10.08 -20.91
N GLU A 22 8.43 -11.23 -20.94
CA GLU A 22 7.20 -11.45 -20.18
C GLU A 22 7.44 -11.40 -18.65
N ILE A 23 8.54 -11.99 -18.17
CA ILE A 23 8.95 -11.89 -16.76
C ILE A 23 9.26 -10.42 -16.37
N TYR A 24 9.94 -9.67 -17.24
CA TYR A 24 10.23 -8.25 -17.00
C TYR A 24 8.95 -7.39 -16.97
N LYS A 25 7.95 -7.69 -17.81
CA LYS A 25 6.64 -7.01 -17.79
C LYS A 25 5.88 -7.25 -16.49
N GLU A 26 5.91 -8.47 -15.96
CA GLU A 26 5.29 -8.82 -14.68
C GLU A 26 5.87 -7.98 -13.52
N HIS A 27 7.17 -7.69 -13.55
CA HIS A 27 7.88 -6.97 -12.49
C HIS A 27 7.97 -5.45 -12.68
N GLN A 28 7.73 -4.94 -13.89
CA GLN A 28 7.99 -3.54 -14.24
C GLN A 28 6.81 -2.82 -14.91
N GLY A 29 5.60 -3.38 -14.83
CA GLY A 29 4.39 -2.56 -14.92
C GLY A 29 4.36 -1.54 -13.76
N PRO A 30 3.77 -0.34 -13.94
CA PRO A 30 3.55 0.57 -12.82
C PRO A 30 2.77 -0.20 -11.75
N GLN A 31 3.37 -0.44 -10.58
CA GLN A 31 2.64 -1.06 -9.48
C GLN A 31 1.42 -0.17 -9.23
N PRO A 32 0.20 -0.67 -9.45
CA PRO A 32 -0.97 0.19 -9.41
C PRO A 32 -1.11 0.81 -8.02
N CYS A 33 -0.56 0.20 -6.98
CA CYS A 33 -0.49 0.72 -5.62
C CYS A 33 0.70 0.17 -4.82
N GLY A 34 1.12 0.93 -3.80
CA GLY A 34 2.24 0.56 -2.93
C GLY A 34 3.35 1.60 -2.96
N GLY A 35 4.52 1.23 -2.46
CA GLY A 35 5.71 2.07 -2.52
C GLY A 35 6.62 1.93 -1.30
N ARG A 36 7.76 2.63 -1.35
CA ARG A 36 8.72 2.70 -0.24
C ARG A 36 8.66 4.08 0.39
N LEU A 37 8.50 4.12 1.70
CA LEU A 37 8.48 5.34 2.48
C LEU A 37 9.77 5.43 3.27
N LYS A 38 10.54 6.48 2.96
CA LYS A 38 11.77 6.86 3.66
C LYS A 38 11.58 8.26 4.21
N GLY A 39 11.99 8.49 5.46
CA GLY A 39 11.91 9.80 6.10
C GLY A 39 11.06 9.82 7.36
N PRO A 40 11.09 10.94 8.11
CA PRO A 40 10.54 11.00 9.46
C PRO A 40 9.02 11.05 9.51
N VAL A 41 8.38 11.50 8.42
CA VAL A 41 6.94 11.57 8.26
C VAL A 41 6.58 11.22 6.83
N GLY A 42 5.48 10.48 6.66
CA GLY A 42 4.98 10.10 5.35
C GLY A 42 3.49 9.80 5.41
N THR A 43 2.91 9.52 4.25
CA THR A 43 1.52 9.09 4.10
C THR A 43 1.44 7.97 3.08
N ILE A 44 0.79 6.86 3.45
CA ILE A 44 0.41 5.82 2.50
C ILE A 44 -1.06 6.03 2.13
N THR A 45 -1.40 5.82 0.86
CA THR A 45 -2.78 5.85 0.39
C THR A 45 -2.96 4.84 -0.73
N THR A 46 -4.19 4.39 -0.92
CA THR A 46 -4.58 3.76 -2.20
C THR A 46 -4.50 4.76 -3.35
N PRO A 47 -4.40 4.27 -4.60
CA PRO A 47 -4.44 5.12 -5.79
C PRO A 47 -5.77 5.87 -5.84
N ASN A 48 -5.74 7.06 -6.45
CA ASN A 48 -6.91 7.91 -6.67
C ASN A 48 -7.70 8.32 -5.42
N PHE A 49 -7.23 8.01 -4.21
CA PHE A 49 -7.91 8.36 -2.96
C PHE A 49 -8.26 9.87 -2.95
N PRO A 50 -9.49 10.28 -2.59
CA PRO A 50 -10.58 9.47 -2.02
C PRO A 50 -11.51 8.79 -3.05
N ASN A 51 -11.22 8.92 -4.34
CA ASN A 51 -12.00 8.36 -5.43
C ASN A 51 -11.73 6.85 -5.60
N PRO A 52 -12.59 6.14 -6.33
CA PRO A 52 -12.36 4.74 -6.70
C PRO A 52 -11.06 4.52 -7.48
N PHE A 53 -10.47 3.34 -7.29
CA PHE A 53 -9.32 2.84 -8.02
C PHE A 53 -9.68 1.55 -8.77
N PRO A 54 -8.91 1.16 -9.80
CA PRO A 54 -9.10 -0.12 -10.50
C PRO A 54 -8.99 -1.30 -9.53
N VAL A 55 -9.88 -2.29 -9.65
CA VAL A 55 -9.84 -3.54 -8.87
C VAL A 55 -9.74 -4.72 -9.84
N PRO A 56 -9.09 -5.84 -9.49
CA PRO A 56 -8.43 -6.13 -8.21
C PRO A 56 -7.04 -5.47 -8.08
N ILE A 57 -6.66 -5.01 -6.88
CA ILE A 57 -5.28 -4.55 -6.60
C ILE A 57 -4.69 -5.19 -5.36
N LYS A 58 -3.38 -5.43 -5.39
CA LYS A 58 -2.60 -5.90 -4.24
C LYS A 58 -1.54 -4.86 -3.92
N CYS A 59 -1.70 -4.20 -2.77
CA CYS A 59 -0.82 -3.12 -2.37
C CYS A 59 0.20 -3.61 -1.36
N LYS A 60 1.41 -3.06 -1.48
CA LYS A 60 2.52 -3.32 -0.56
C LYS A 60 3.27 -2.03 -0.31
N TRP A 61 3.30 -1.61 0.94
CA TRP A 61 4.07 -0.46 1.40
C TRP A 61 5.22 -0.92 2.28
N ILE A 62 6.41 -0.41 2.02
CA ILE A 62 7.62 -0.68 2.83
C ILE A 62 7.96 0.61 3.55
N ILE A 63 7.82 0.61 4.87
CA ILE A 63 8.17 1.72 5.74
C ILE A 63 9.56 1.44 6.30
N GLU A 64 10.51 2.29 5.96
CA GLU A 64 11.92 2.14 6.37
C GLU A 64 12.23 3.03 7.57
N HIS A 65 12.92 2.45 8.55
CA HIS A 65 13.34 3.16 9.75
C HIS A 65 14.82 2.91 10.03
N ASP A 66 15.59 3.98 9.91
CA ASP A 66 17.05 3.95 10.05
C ASP A 66 17.55 4.55 11.37
N ILE A 67 16.64 4.84 12.31
CA ILE A 67 16.98 5.44 13.62
C ILE A 67 17.04 4.32 14.67
N VAL A 68 18.15 4.24 15.40
CA VAL A 68 18.32 3.28 16.50
C VAL A 68 17.48 3.71 17.70
N ASN A 69 16.85 2.75 18.37
CA ASN A 69 15.98 2.99 19.53
C ASN A 69 14.84 3.98 19.20
N GLY A 70 14.37 3.95 17.95
CA GLY A 70 13.28 4.80 17.49
C GLY A 70 11.92 4.14 17.64
N THR A 71 10.88 4.90 17.34
CA THR A 71 9.51 4.40 17.27
C THR A 71 8.93 4.74 15.91
N ILE A 72 8.19 3.79 15.35
CA ILE A 72 7.32 4.02 14.20
C ILE A 72 5.89 4.08 14.73
N SER A 73 5.27 5.25 14.67
CA SER A 73 3.84 5.42 14.96
C SER A 73 3.06 5.56 13.67
N ILE A 74 1.99 4.78 13.52
CA ILE A 74 1.12 4.67 12.34
C ILE A 74 -0.30 5.04 12.78
N TYR A 75 -0.92 6.06 12.17
CA TYR A 75 -2.28 6.49 12.50
C TYR A 75 -3.30 6.14 11.44
N PHE A 76 -4.42 5.55 11.82
CA PHE A 76 -5.52 5.23 10.91
C PHE A 76 -6.53 6.38 10.90
N THR A 77 -6.34 7.35 10.01
CA THR A 77 -7.18 8.56 9.98
C THR A 77 -8.45 8.43 9.13
N GLN A 78 -8.42 7.65 8.05
CA GLN A 78 -9.56 7.47 7.12
C GLN A 78 -9.52 6.05 6.52
N GLN A 79 -10.18 5.07 7.15
CA GLN A 79 -10.10 3.67 6.73
C GLN A 79 -11.49 3.05 6.56
N TYR A 80 -11.74 2.43 5.41
CA TYR A 80 -13.03 1.81 5.06
C TYR A 80 -12.80 0.53 4.25
N THR A 81 -11.87 -0.33 4.67
CA THR A 81 -11.57 -1.58 3.93
C THR A 81 -12.44 -2.73 4.41
N THR A 82 -12.81 -3.60 3.47
CA THR A 82 -13.49 -4.89 3.69
C THR A 82 -12.53 -6.09 3.61
N SER A 83 -11.24 -5.83 3.42
CA SER A 83 -10.22 -6.87 3.37
C SER A 83 -9.00 -6.38 4.14
N GLY A 84 -8.61 -7.16 5.14
CA GLY A 84 -7.68 -6.70 6.15
C GLY A 84 -6.30 -6.27 5.63
N LEU A 85 -5.74 -5.24 6.29
CA LEU A 85 -4.37 -4.75 6.07
C LEU A 85 -3.47 -5.30 7.17
N THR A 86 -2.42 -6.03 6.78
CA THR A 86 -1.47 -6.60 7.74
C THR A 86 -0.17 -5.79 7.76
N PHE A 87 0.23 -5.41 8.96
CA PHE A 87 1.52 -4.80 9.27
C PHE A 87 2.44 -5.86 9.84
N THR A 88 3.55 -6.10 9.15
CA THR A 88 4.58 -7.06 9.54
C THR A 88 5.90 -6.34 9.68
N GLU A 89 6.53 -6.47 10.84
CA GLU A 89 7.90 -6.03 11.06
C GLU A 89 8.90 -7.07 10.57
N TYR A 90 10.00 -6.60 10.00
CA TYR A 90 11.15 -7.41 9.61
C TYR A 90 12.43 -6.74 10.12
N MET A 91 13.35 -7.55 10.62
CA MET A 91 14.73 -7.13 10.91
C MET A 91 15.51 -6.83 9.62
N TYR A 92 15.20 -7.59 8.55
CA TYR A 92 15.66 -7.32 7.20
C TYR A 92 14.57 -7.72 6.21
N TYR A 93 14.28 -6.85 5.26
CA TYR A 93 13.31 -7.13 4.20
C TYR A 93 13.86 -6.75 2.82
N ASP A 94 13.98 -7.74 1.96
CA ASP A 94 14.08 -7.63 0.52
C ASP A 94 13.05 -8.59 -0.11
N GLU A 95 12.71 -8.39 -1.39
CA GLU A 95 11.76 -9.27 -2.10
C GLU A 95 12.28 -10.72 -2.16
N SER A 96 13.60 -10.87 -2.28
CA SER A 96 14.28 -12.18 -2.33
C SER A 96 14.52 -12.80 -0.94
N TYR A 97 14.67 -11.98 0.10
CA TYR A 97 15.10 -12.43 1.42
C TYR A 97 14.46 -11.65 2.57
N LYS A 98 13.88 -12.36 3.53
CA LYS A 98 13.14 -11.80 4.67
C LYS A 98 13.65 -12.43 5.96
N LEU A 99 13.94 -11.61 6.96
CA LEU A 99 14.46 -12.06 8.26
C LEU A 99 13.71 -11.39 9.42
N GLY A 100 13.44 -12.18 10.46
CA GLY A 100 12.83 -11.69 11.70
C GLY A 100 11.38 -11.26 11.50
N GLU A 101 10.60 -12.04 10.74
CA GLU A 101 9.19 -11.77 10.50
C GLU A 101 8.41 -11.75 11.81
N ARG A 102 7.82 -10.60 12.13
CA ARG A 102 6.95 -10.43 13.29
C ARG A 102 5.69 -9.68 12.91
N ARG A 103 4.54 -10.34 12.98
CA ARG A 103 3.25 -9.69 12.70
C ARG A 103 2.92 -8.70 13.83
N ALA A 104 2.86 -7.41 13.49
CA ALA A 104 2.61 -6.35 14.45
C ALA A 104 1.11 -6.09 14.61
N LEU A 105 0.34 -6.11 13.51
CA LEU A 105 -1.10 -5.87 13.53
C LEU A 105 -1.77 -6.41 12.25
N THR A 106 -2.97 -6.96 12.38
CA THR A 106 -3.87 -7.18 11.25
C THR A 106 -5.16 -6.42 11.50
N LEU A 107 -5.42 -5.42 10.66
CA LEU A 107 -6.70 -4.71 10.65
C LEU A 107 -7.72 -5.57 9.91
N THR A 108 -8.90 -5.75 10.48
CA THR A 108 -10.03 -6.47 9.92
C THR A 108 -11.27 -5.58 9.98
N ASP A 109 -12.30 -5.92 9.24
CA ASP A 109 -13.57 -5.18 9.20
C ASP A 109 -14.21 -5.04 10.60
N GLU A 110 -13.92 -5.97 11.50
CA GLU A 110 -14.42 -5.99 12.88
C GLU A 110 -13.66 -5.02 13.80
N ASN A 111 -12.35 -4.87 13.61
CA ASN A 111 -11.49 -4.12 14.52
C ASN A 111 -11.10 -2.72 13.99
N ILE A 112 -11.28 -2.48 12.69
CA ILE A 112 -10.89 -1.26 11.97
C ILE A 112 -11.49 0.02 12.56
N ALA A 113 -12.71 -0.04 13.10
CA ALA A 113 -13.36 1.10 13.72
C ALA A 113 -12.73 1.45 15.08
N ARG A 114 -12.24 0.43 15.81
CA ARG A 114 -11.74 0.55 17.20
C ARG A 114 -10.25 0.89 17.23
N ILE A 115 -9.46 0.30 16.34
CA ILE A 115 -8.01 0.50 16.31
C ILE A 115 -7.70 1.80 15.55
N LYS A 116 -7.08 2.76 16.25
CA LYS A 116 -6.76 4.09 15.69
C LYS A 116 -5.29 4.30 15.36
N TRP A 117 -4.40 3.48 15.93
CA TRP A 117 -2.97 3.59 15.69
C TRP A 117 -2.25 2.27 15.97
N LEU A 118 -1.05 2.15 15.40
CA LEU A 118 -0.06 1.12 15.69
C LEU A 118 1.25 1.82 16.05
N GLN A 119 1.89 1.40 17.14
CA GLN A 119 3.23 1.87 17.48
C GLN A 119 4.16 0.68 17.62
N VAL A 120 5.30 0.75 16.95
CA VAL A 120 6.34 -0.28 17.00
C VAL A 120 7.63 0.37 17.48
N TYR A 121 8.29 -0.28 18.44
CA TYR A 121 9.59 0.14 18.96
C TYR A 121 10.70 -0.60 18.22
N ILE A 122 11.66 0.15 17.68
CA ILE A 122 12.71 -0.36 16.81
C ILE A 122 14.05 -0.35 17.56
N ASN A 123 14.56 -1.55 17.86
CA ASN A 123 15.85 -1.74 18.54
C ASN A 123 17.06 -1.80 17.60
N MET A 124 16.82 -1.89 16.29
CA MET A 124 17.85 -2.15 15.28
C MET A 124 18.02 -0.98 14.32
N TYR A 125 19.18 -0.94 13.67
CA TYR A 125 19.57 0.12 12.73
C TYR A 125 18.74 0.15 11.43
N ARG A 126 18.02 -0.93 11.07
CA ARG A 126 17.36 -1.10 9.75
C ARG A 126 16.09 -1.93 9.78
N ALA A 127 15.20 -1.69 10.75
CA ALA A 127 13.92 -2.38 10.74
C ALA A 127 13.00 -1.85 9.63
N ARG A 128 12.16 -2.74 9.11
CA ARG A 128 11.18 -2.42 8.06
C ARG A 128 9.81 -2.89 8.49
N ILE A 129 8.80 -2.04 8.32
CA ILE A 129 7.40 -2.44 8.44
C ILE A 129 6.83 -2.58 7.04
N VAL A 130 6.34 -3.76 6.70
CA VAL A 130 5.63 -4.04 5.46
C VAL A 130 4.14 -4.05 5.76
N ALA A 131 3.41 -3.13 5.13
CA ALA A 131 1.96 -3.10 5.14
C ALA A 131 1.46 -3.72 3.83
N GLN A 132 0.70 -4.80 3.91
CA GLN A 132 0.21 -5.50 2.72
C GLN A 132 -1.20 -6.06 2.92
N ASN A 133 -1.96 -6.10 1.83
CA ASN A 133 -3.27 -6.75 1.79
C ASN A 133 -3.08 -8.24 1.48
N GLY A 134 -3.70 -9.11 2.28
CA GLY A 134 -3.58 -10.57 2.11
C GLY A 134 -4.33 -11.11 0.89
N ARG A 135 -5.42 -10.45 0.48
CA ARG A 135 -6.19 -10.73 -0.74
C ARG A 135 -6.27 -9.47 -1.59
N PRO A 136 -6.44 -9.59 -2.92
CA PRO A 136 -6.69 -8.42 -3.75
C PRO A 136 -7.92 -7.66 -3.26
N LEU A 137 -7.80 -6.34 -3.21
CA LEU A 137 -8.91 -5.45 -2.85
C LEU A 137 -9.94 -5.49 -3.98
N ASN A 138 -11.11 -6.06 -3.72
CA ASN A 138 -12.21 -6.19 -4.69
C ASN A 138 -13.32 -5.14 -4.49
N SER A 139 -13.19 -4.27 -3.50
CA SER A 139 -14.15 -3.22 -3.16
C SER A 139 -13.51 -1.82 -3.30
N ARG A 140 -14.32 -0.84 -3.74
CA ARG A 140 -13.90 0.53 -4.09
C ARG A 140 -13.52 1.43 -2.89
N TYR A 141 -13.38 0.87 -1.68
CA TYR A 141 -13.29 1.68 -0.46
C TYR A 141 -11.91 1.53 0.23
N ARG A 142 -11.02 2.47 -0.15
CA ARG A 142 -9.98 3.22 0.61
C ARG A 142 -8.99 2.50 1.55
N VAL A 143 -7.70 2.87 1.40
CA VAL A 143 -6.70 2.75 2.49
C VAL A 143 -6.24 4.13 3.00
N GLY A 144 -6.68 4.41 4.23
CA GLY A 144 -5.92 4.94 5.37
C GLY A 144 -4.78 5.88 5.09
N HIS A 145 -5.01 7.19 5.24
CA HIS A 145 -3.93 8.15 5.43
C HIS A 145 -3.18 7.80 6.73
N VAL A 146 -2.09 7.04 6.59
CA VAL A 146 -1.18 6.66 7.68
C VAL A 146 -0.14 7.75 7.85
N ARG A 147 -0.25 8.56 8.90
CA ARG A 147 0.87 9.41 9.30
C ARG A 147 1.91 8.55 9.99
N ILE A 148 3.15 8.66 9.53
CA ILE A 148 4.31 8.05 10.17
C ILE A 148 5.00 9.16 10.98
N ALA A 149 5.47 8.87 12.19
CA ALA A 149 6.29 9.80 12.96
C ALA A 149 7.49 9.08 13.56
N HIS A 150 8.69 9.52 13.19
CA HIS A 150 9.95 9.06 13.76
C HIS A 150 10.36 10.04 14.87
N ARG A 151 10.17 9.63 16.13
CA ARG A 151 10.61 10.34 17.35
C ARG A 151 10.52 11.88 17.28
N LEU A 152 9.30 12.40 17.34
CA LEU A 152 8.94 13.74 17.84
C LEU A 152 7.57 13.62 18.50
N ARG A 153 7.29 14.39 19.57
CA ARG A 153 5.93 14.51 20.13
C ARG A 153 4.97 14.81 18.98
N MET A 154 3.90 14.02 18.86
CA MET A 154 2.96 14.12 17.76
C MET A 154 2.28 15.50 17.78
N PRO A 155 2.13 16.20 16.65
CA PRO A 155 1.11 17.23 16.55
C PRO A 155 -0.28 16.58 16.67
N PRO A 156 -1.26 17.23 17.32
CA PRO A 156 -2.62 16.70 17.42
C PRO A 156 -3.17 16.39 16.04
N VAL A 157 -3.82 15.24 15.89
CA VAL A 157 -4.47 14.84 14.63
C VAL A 157 -5.53 15.89 14.28
N PRO A 158 -5.45 16.59 13.13
CA PRO A 158 -6.50 17.51 12.73
C PRO A 158 -7.79 16.71 12.53
N ALA A 159 -8.88 17.14 13.17
CA ALA A 159 -10.18 16.51 13.01
C ALA A 159 -10.56 16.45 11.51
N PRO A 160 -11.16 15.34 11.04
CA PRO A 160 -11.62 15.24 9.67
C PRO A 160 -12.63 16.37 9.41
N ARG A 161 -12.31 17.28 8.47
CA ARG A 161 -13.30 18.24 7.95
C ARG A 161 -14.30 17.46 7.11
N TYR A 162 -15.37 16.99 7.71
CA TYR A 162 -16.53 16.51 6.96
C TYR A 162 -17.14 17.73 6.26
N ARG A 163 -16.97 17.82 4.94
CA ARG A 163 -17.80 18.69 4.12
C ARG A 163 -19.18 18.02 4.07
N ALA A 164 -20.18 18.64 4.67
CA ALA A 164 -21.55 18.16 4.58
C ALA A 164 -21.93 17.98 3.10
N PRO A 165 -22.66 16.90 2.74
CA PRO A 165 -23.21 16.78 1.40
C PRO A 165 -24.08 18.01 1.13
N ALA A 166 -23.91 18.62 -0.05
CA ALA A 166 -24.85 19.65 -0.50
C ALA A 166 -26.25 19.03 -0.47
N THR A 167 -27.16 19.65 0.28
CA THR A 167 -28.58 19.34 0.21
C THR A 167 -29.01 19.50 -1.24
N HIS A 168 -29.47 18.42 -1.85
CA HIS A 168 -30.17 18.48 -3.13
C HIS A 168 -31.42 19.35 -2.89
N GLU A 169 -31.38 20.63 -3.28
CA GLU A 169 -32.59 21.40 -3.48
C GLU A 169 -33.37 20.71 -4.60
N SER A 170 -34.52 20.17 -4.23
CA SER A 170 -35.54 19.69 -5.15
C SER A 170 -35.91 20.82 -6.10
N VAL A 171 -35.65 20.62 -7.39
CA VAL A 171 -36.25 21.42 -8.47
C VAL A 171 -37.75 21.14 -8.43
N GLU A 172 -38.49 21.97 -7.70
CA GLU A 172 -39.94 21.94 -7.75
C GLU A 172 -40.41 22.69 -9.00
N SER A 173 -41.11 21.93 -9.83
CA SER A 173 -41.65 22.28 -11.13
C SER A 173 -42.53 23.53 -11.08
N ARG A 174 -42.19 24.51 -11.91
CA ARG A 174 -43.02 25.67 -12.23
C ARG A 174 -44.21 25.22 -13.10
N ALA A 175 -45.33 24.90 -12.48
CA ALA A 175 -46.63 24.77 -13.15
C ALA A 175 -47.32 26.15 -13.22
N ARG A 176 -47.93 26.43 -14.37
CA ARG A 176 -48.60 27.69 -14.75
C ARG A 176 -49.82 27.98 -13.88
N PHE A 177 -50.08 29.26 -13.62
CA PHE A 177 -51.32 29.96 -13.94
C PHE A 177 -50.98 31.38 -14.41
#